data_AF-A0A831URK8-F1
#
_entry.id   AF-A0A831URK8-F1
#
_cell.length_a   1.000
_cell.length_b   1.000
_cell.length_c   1.000
_cell.angle_alpha   90.00
_cell.angle_beta   90.00
_cell.angle_gamma   90.00
#
_symmetry.space_group_name_H-M   'P 1'
#
loop_
_entity.id
_entity.type
_entity.pdbx_description
1 polymer ?
#
loop_
_entity_poly.entity_id
_entity_poly.type
_entity_poly.pdbx_seq_one_letter_code
_entity_poly.pdbx_strand_id
1 'polypeptide(L)'
;MWDGEAVSDEQGQMEIFPDVAPGTYILTVRMGGMLPYETRVNIQPGVPNIIRNPAITLGDLNGDGVVDDADLLVVLFNFGAGR
;
A
#
# COMPACT_ATOMS: atom_id res chain seq x y z
N MET A 1 14.40 11.41 3.46
CA MET A 1 13.50 10.25 3.23
C MET A 1 12.20 10.67 3.88
N TRP A 2 11.16 10.90 3.08
CA TRP A 2 9.86 11.24 3.63
C TRP A 2 9.23 9.96 4.18
N ASP A 3 8.76 10.01 5.43
CA ASP A 3 8.19 8.90 6.20
C ASP A 3 6.72 9.13 6.57
N GLY A 4 6.09 10.14 5.95
CA GLY A 4 4.69 10.49 6.20
C GLY A 4 3.70 9.49 5.59
N GLU A 5 2.42 9.67 5.93
CA GLU A 5 1.30 8.92 5.35
C GLU A 5 0.63 9.77 4.26
N ALA A 6 0.37 9.17 3.10
CA ALA A 6 -0.45 9.76 2.05
C ALA A 6 -1.75 8.95 1.97
N VAL A 7 -2.89 9.64 2.09
CA VAL A 7 -4.22 9.02 1.98
C VAL A 7 -4.72 9.24 0.56
N SER A 8 -5.17 8.19 -0.11
CA SER A 8 -5.81 8.31 -1.41
C SER A 8 -7.20 8.94 -1.28
N ASP A 9 -7.60 9.76 -2.25
CA ASP A 9 -8.97 10.26 -2.36
C ASP A 9 -9.97 9.15 -2.72
N GLU A 10 -11.25 9.52 -2.81
CA GLU A 10 -12.35 8.60 -3.18
C GLU A 10 -12.22 8.00 -4.58
N GLN A 11 -11.36 8.58 -5.44
CA GLN A 11 -11.03 8.06 -6.77
C GLN A 11 -9.73 7.24 -6.79
N GLY A 12 -9.14 6.98 -5.63
CA GLY A 12 -7.88 6.26 -5.48
C GLY A 12 -6.65 7.05 -5.95
N GLN A 13 -6.77 8.37 -6.18
CA GLN A 13 -5.62 9.22 -6.49
C GLN A 13 -4.92 9.62 -5.19
N MET A 14 -3.60 9.66 -5.19
CA MET A 14 -2.84 10.20 -4.06
C MET A 14 -2.33 11.60 -4.45
N GLU A 15 -2.69 12.62 -3.66
CA GLU A 15 -2.14 13.95 -3.86
C GLU A 15 -0.63 13.97 -3.54
N ILE A 16 0.08 14.68 -4.40
CA ILE A 16 1.54 14.76 -4.56
C ILE A 16 2.23 14.95 -3.21
N PHE A 17 3.23 14.13 -2.89
CA PHE A 17 4.12 14.31 -1.73
C PHE A 17 4.76 15.71 -1.76
N PRO A 18 4.21 16.72 -1.08
CA PRO A 18 4.50 18.12 -1.38
C PRO A 18 5.94 18.51 -0.99
N ASP A 19 6.54 17.75 -0.07
CA ASP A 19 7.89 17.97 0.46
C ASP A 19 8.94 16.98 -0.09
N VAL A 20 8.62 16.25 -1.16
CA VAL A 20 9.58 15.33 -1.79
C VAL A 20 10.22 16.01 -2.99
N ALA A 21 11.55 16.19 -2.92
CA ALA A 21 12.33 16.76 -4.01
C ALA A 21 12.15 15.93 -5.31
N PRO A 22 12.16 16.56 -6.50
CA PRO A 22 12.05 15.85 -7.75
C PRO A 22 13.10 14.75 -7.90
N GLY A 23 12.70 13.58 -8.38
CA GLY A 23 13.59 12.44 -8.47
C GLY A 23 12.87 11.12 -8.65
N THR A 24 13.66 10.05 -8.80
CA THR A 24 13.15 8.68 -8.87
C THR A 24 13.23 8.03 -7.49
N TYR A 25 12.10 7.48 -7.04
CA TYR A 25 11.95 6.86 -5.73
C TYR A 25 11.38 5.46 -5.84
N ILE A 26 11.64 4.65 -4.82
CA ILE A 26 10.82 3.46 -4.54
C ILE A 26 9.68 3.92 -3.65
N LEU A 27 8.47 3.66 -4.10
CA LEU A 27 7.27 3.81 -3.32
C LEU A 27 6.84 2.44 -2.80
N THR A 28 6.65 2.34 -1.50
CA THR A 28 6.04 1.18 -0.84
C THR A 28 4.64 1.57 -0.39
N VAL A 29 3.62 0.88 -0.90
CA VAL A 29 2.22 1.03 -0.50
C VAL A 29 1.90 -0.07 0.52
N ARG A 30 1.42 0.33 1.69
CA ARG A 30 1.04 -0.59 2.78
C ARG A 30 -0.44 -0.38 3.10
N MET A 31 -1.21 -1.46 3.14
CA MET A 31 -2.59 -1.46 3.58
C MET A 31 -2.84 -2.70 4.43
N GLY A 32 -3.60 -2.55 5.52
CA GLY A 32 -3.88 -3.66 6.43
C GLY A 32 -4.54 -4.83 5.70
N GLY A 33 -4.04 -6.05 5.93
CA GLY A 33 -4.54 -7.27 5.30
C GLY A 33 -3.97 -7.53 3.90
N MET A 34 -3.08 -6.68 3.39
CA MET A 34 -2.55 -6.76 2.03
C MET A 34 -1.03 -6.83 2.02
N LEU A 35 -0.50 -7.63 1.10
CA LEU A 35 0.92 -7.72 0.85
C LEU A 35 1.45 -6.34 0.40
N PRO A 36 2.57 -5.85 0.96
CA PRO A 36 3.16 -4.58 0.55
C PRO A 36 3.47 -4.55 -0.95
N TYR A 37 3.04 -3.48 -1.63
CA TYR A 37 3.33 -3.26 -3.04
C TYR A 37 4.47 -2.26 -3.20
N GLU A 38 5.51 -2.64 -3.94
CA GLU A 38 6.65 -1.75 -4.22
C GLU A 38 6.72 -1.41 -5.71
N THR A 39 6.93 -0.13 -6.01
CA THR A 39 7.12 0.31 -7.39
C THR A 39 8.03 1.52 -7.50
N ARG A 40 8.62 1.72 -8.68
CA ARG A 40 9.42 2.90 -8.98
C ARG A 40 8.50 4.03 -9.44
N VAL A 41 8.60 5.18 -8.81
CA VAL A 41 7.89 6.41 -9.19
C VAL A 41 8.87 7.52 -9.52
N ASN A 42 8.49 8.39 -10.45
CA ASN A 42 9.23 9.61 -10.75
C ASN A 42 8.39 10.79 -10.24
N ILE A 43 8.95 11.59 -9.34
CA ILE A 43 8.30 12.77 -8.78
C ILE A 43 8.75 13.99 -9.57
N GLN A 44 7.78 14.69 -10.17
CA GLN A 44 8.02 15.91 -10.94
C GLN A 44 7.19 17.09 -10.41
N PRO A 45 7.73 18.33 -10.39
CA PRO A 45 6.96 19.52 -10.01
C PRO A 45 5.81 19.78 -10.98
N GLY A 46 4.64 20.11 -10.45
CA GLY A 46 3.49 20.56 -11.26
C GLY A 46 2.83 19.46 -12.11
N VAL A 47 3.25 18.20 -11.96
CA VAL A 47 2.66 17.05 -12.64
C VAL A 47 2.08 16.09 -11.60
N PRO A 48 0.81 15.64 -11.74
CA PRO A 48 0.27 14.58 -10.90
C PRO A 48 1.07 13.28 -11.07
N ASN A 49 1.58 12.75 -9.96
CA ASN A 49 2.32 11.50 -9.95
C ASN A 49 1.33 10.34 -9.70
N ILE A 50 0.87 9.70 -10.79
CA ILE A 50 -0.21 8.70 -10.74
C ILE A 50 0.37 7.28 -10.83
N ILE A 51 -0.02 6.41 -9.90
CA ILE A 51 0.23 4.96 -9.97
C ILE A 51 -1.03 4.31 -10.57
N ARG A 52 -0.87 3.61 -11.68
CA ARG A 52 -1.98 2.90 -12.33
C ARG A 52 -1.96 1.43 -11.94
N ASN A 53 -3.13 0.92 -11.53
CA ASN A 53 -3.38 -0.50 -11.28
C ASN A 53 -2.27 -1.18 -10.45
N PRO A 54 -1.98 -0.70 -9.22
CA PRO A 54 -1.05 -1.40 -8.34
C PRO A 54 -1.50 -2.86 -8.16
N ALA A 55 -0.55 -3.80 -8.24
CA ALA A 55 -0.83 -5.20 -7.97
C ALA A 55 -0.94 -5.38 -6.46
N ILE A 56 -2.16 -5.22 -5.94
CA ILE A 56 -2.41 -5.34 -4.51
C ILE A 56 -3.01 -6.71 -4.22
N THR A 57 -2.30 -7.50 -3.42
CA THR A 57 -2.69 -8.86 -3.07
C THR A 57 -3.25 -8.87 -1.65
N LEU A 58 -4.54 -9.14 -1.52
CA LEU A 58 -5.16 -9.42 -0.22
C LEU A 58 -4.68 -10.79 0.28
N GLY A 59 -4.35 -10.90 1.57
CA GLY A 59 -4.02 -12.19 2.17
C GLY A 59 -3.01 -12.13 3.30
N ASP A 60 -2.21 -11.06 3.39
CA ASP A 60 -1.24 -10.83 4.49
C ASP A 60 -2.00 -10.26 5.70
N LEU A 61 -2.68 -11.16 6.42
CA LEU A 61 -3.57 -10.84 7.54
C LEU A 61 -2.81 -10.69 8.86
N ASN A 62 -1.63 -11.27 8.96
CA ASN A 62 -0.77 -11.15 10.14
C ASN A 62 0.26 -9.99 10.02
N GLY A 63 0.46 -9.43 8.81
CA GLY A 63 1.32 -8.29 8.55
C GLY A 63 2.81 -8.62 8.40
N ASP A 64 3.17 -9.86 8.08
CA ASP A 64 4.57 -10.31 7.98
C ASP A 64 5.20 -10.12 6.59
N GLY A 65 4.41 -9.69 5.60
CA GLY A 65 4.90 -9.47 4.25
C GLY A 65 5.02 -10.73 3.40
N VAL A 66 4.35 -11.81 3.80
CA VAL A 66 4.16 -13.05 3.03
C VAL A 66 2.67 -13.40 3.04
N VAL A 67 2.20 -14.20 2.08
CA VAL A 67 0.86 -14.81 2.15
C VAL A 67 1.07 -16.31 2.33
N ASP A 68 0.86 -16.81 3.54
CA ASP A 68 1.11 -18.21 3.89
C ASP A 68 0.04 -18.83 4.81
N ASP A 69 0.38 -19.96 5.45
CA ASP A 69 -0.56 -20.67 6.32
C ASP A 69 -0.80 -19.95 7.66
N ALA A 70 0.10 -19.07 8.12
CA ALA A 70 -0.11 -18.25 9.30
C ALA A 70 -1.25 -17.24 9.08
N ASP A 71 -1.36 -16.67 7.88
CA ASP A 71 -2.51 -15.82 7.51
C ASP A 71 -3.82 -16.60 7.49
N LEU A 72 -3.80 -17.83 6.98
CA LEU A 72 -4.96 -18.71 6.99
C LEU A 72 -5.41 -19.02 8.43
N LEU A 73 -4.48 -19.17 9.37
CA LEU A 73 -4.83 -19.35 10.78
C LEU A 73 -5.59 -18.13 11.36
N VAL A 74 -5.24 -16.91 10.96
CA VAL A 74 -5.98 -15.69 11.36
C VAL A 74 -7.44 -15.77 10.91
N VAL A 75 -7.70 -16.24 9.69
CA VAL A 75 -9.08 -16.46 9.20
C VAL A 75 -9.80 -17.52 10.03
N LEU A 76 -9.15 -18.65 10.27
CA LEU A 76 -9.77 -19.78 10.96
C LEU A 76 -10.10 -19.47 12.42
N PHE A 77 -9.26 -18.71 13.12
CA PHE A 77 -9.54 -18.30 14.51
C PHE A 77 -10.72 -17.34 14.62
N ASN A 78 -10.96 -16.51 13.60
CA ASN A 78 -12.07 -15.57 13.57
C ASN A 78 -13.31 -16.14 12.86
N PHE A 79 -13.26 -17.40 12.39
CA PHE A 79 -14.35 -18.00 11.64
C PHE A 79 -15.58 -18.15 12.54
N GLY A 80 -16.66 -17.43 12.20
CA GLY A 80 -17.91 -17.45 12.96
C GLY A 80 -17.99 -16.47 14.14
N ALA A 81 -16.96 -15.64 14.38
CA ALA A 81 -16.94 -14.69 15.51
C ALA A 81 -17.87 -13.46 15.34
N GLY A 82 -18.33 -13.18 14.11
CA GLY A 82 -19.22 -12.05 13.79
C GLY A 82 -20.71 -12.41 13.69
N ARG A 83 -21.14 -13.49 14.36
CA ARG A 83 -22.53 -13.95 14.41
C ARG A 83 -23.04 -14.04 15.84
#